data_AF-A0AAD9LSP7-F1
#
_entry.id   AF-A0AAD9LSP7-F1
#
_cell.length_a   1.000
_cell.length_b   1.000
_cell.length_c   1.000
_cell.angle_alpha   90.00
_cell.angle_beta   90.00
_cell.angle_gamma   90.00
#
_symmetry.space_group_name_H-M   'P 1'
#
loop_
_entity.id
_entity.type
_entity.pdbx_description
1 polymer ?
#
loop_
_entity_poly.entity_id
_entity_poly.type
_entity_poly.pdbx_seq_one_letter_code
_entity_poly.pdbx_strand_id
1 'polypeptide(L)'
;MKFSSCTTLKTLNFLSEPRFAVWAKYVDDLNANKEEAAAAVSIIPTLRKHYGDEDLFKIVQTAKWLDKMETMGTKLEDAFVQFWIQGKETPENVLVKLGLGKRTKTLLENPLLNILTKSTEVYSIQYKKRRQ
;
A
#
# COMPACT_ATOMS: atom_id res chain seq x y z
N MET A 1 -14.88 -18.35 12.44
CA MET A 1 -15.78 -17.78 11.41
C MET A 1 -15.06 -17.81 10.07
N LYS A 2 -15.53 -18.61 9.09
CA LYS A 2 -15.02 -18.62 7.71
C LYS A 2 -16.03 -17.88 6.84
N PHE A 3 -15.86 -16.57 6.67
CA PHE A 3 -16.71 -15.80 5.77
C PHE A 3 -16.05 -15.66 4.39
N SER A 4 -16.78 -16.03 3.35
CA SER A 4 -16.67 -15.51 1.98
C SER A 4 -15.36 -15.74 1.22
N SER A 5 -14.86 -16.98 1.15
CA SER A 5 -13.72 -17.34 0.29
C SER A 5 -14.00 -17.12 -1.22
N CYS A 6 -15.22 -17.38 -1.70
CA CYS A 6 -15.47 -17.49 -3.15
C CYS A 6 -15.53 -16.14 -3.91
N THR A 7 -16.05 -15.08 -3.28
CA THR A 7 -16.14 -13.74 -3.91
C THR A 7 -14.84 -12.96 -3.73
N THR A 8 -14.19 -13.11 -2.58
CA THR A 8 -12.92 -12.47 -2.22
C THR A 8 -11.75 -12.95 -3.09
N LEU A 9 -11.76 -14.21 -3.52
CA LEU A 9 -10.75 -14.76 -4.44
C LEU A 9 -10.83 -14.17 -5.85
N LYS A 10 -12.02 -13.79 -6.34
CA LYS A 10 -12.19 -13.22 -7.69
C LYS A 10 -11.55 -11.83 -7.84
N THR A 11 -11.57 -11.00 -6.81
CA THR A 11 -10.94 -9.66 -6.81
C THR A 11 -9.40 -9.70 -6.71
N LEU A 12 -8.83 -10.82 -6.26
CA LEU A 12 -7.38 -11.01 -6.07
C LEU A 12 -6.68 -11.76 -7.21
N ASN A 13 -7.40 -12.02 -8.30
CA ASN A 13 -6.97 -12.96 -9.34
C ASN A 13 -5.61 -12.61 -9.94
N PHE A 14 -5.28 -11.32 -10.07
CA PHE A 14 -3.99 -10.91 -10.64
C PHE A 14 -2.81 -11.03 -9.67
N LEU A 15 -3.02 -10.87 -8.36
CA LEU A 15 -1.95 -11.03 -7.36
C LEU A 15 -1.49 -12.49 -7.24
N SER A 16 -2.38 -13.42 -7.56
CA SER A 16 -2.11 -14.86 -7.57
C SER A 16 -1.42 -15.34 -8.84
N GLU A 17 -1.35 -14.48 -9.86
CA GLU A 17 -0.81 -14.83 -11.16
C GLU A 17 0.73 -14.95 -11.09
N PRO A 18 1.33 -16.08 -11.52
CA PRO A 18 2.79 -16.24 -11.49
C PRO A 18 3.55 -15.14 -12.22
N ARG A 19 2.98 -14.61 -13.32
CA ARG A 19 3.54 -13.48 -14.08
C ARG A 19 3.64 -12.20 -13.25
N PHE A 20 2.72 -11.99 -12.31
CA PHE A 20 2.78 -10.86 -11.39
C PHE A 20 3.97 -10.97 -10.43
N ALA A 21 4.21 -12.17 -9.88
CA ALA A 21 5.37 -12.41 -9.02
C ALA A 21 6.71 -12.19 -9.76
N VAL A 22 6.80 -12.64 -11.02
CA VAL A 22 7.97 -12.40 -11.87
C VAL A 22 8.20 -10.91 -12.10
N TRP A 23 7.14 -10.16 -12.42
CA TRP A 23 7.23 -8.72 -12.61
C TRP A 23 7.59 -7.98 -11.32
N ALA A 24 7.00 -8.37 -10.18
CA ALA A 24 7.32 -7.78 -8.89
C ALA A 24 8.79 -8.01 -8.50
N LYS A 25 9.34 -9.20 -8.83
CA LYS A 25 10.76 -9.49 -8.66
C LYS A 25 11.63 -8.61 -9.57
N TYR A 26 11.24 -8.42 -10.82
CA TYR A 26 11.97 -7.52 -11.74
C TYR A 26 12.07 -6.09 -11.16
N VAL A 27 11.00 -5.57 -10.54
CA VAL A 27 11.03 -4.25 -9.89
C VAL A 27 11.98 -4.25 -8.67
N ASP A 28 12.04 -5.34 -7.91
CA ASP A 28 13.02 -5.47 -6.81
C ASP A 28 14.46 -5.46 -7.34
N ASP A 29 14.73 -6.27 -8.38
CA ASP A 29 16.05 -6.39 -9.00
C ASP A 29 16.51 -5.05 -9.60
N LEU A 30 15.59 -4.25 -10.16
CA LEU A 30 15.86 -2.87 -10.63
C LEU A 30 16.26 -1.93 -9.49
N ASN A 31 15.79 -2.19 -8.27
CA ASN A 31 16.06 -1.36 -7.10
C ASN A 31 17.22 -1.90 -6.25
N ALA A 32 17.72 -3.11 -6.50
CA ALA A 32 18.72 -3.78 -5.68
C ALA A 32 20.03 -2.99 -5.51
N ASN A 33 20.39 -2.17 -6.50
CA ASN A 33 21.63 -1.37 -6.50
C ASN A 33 21.40 0.11 -6.16
N LYS A 34 20.21 0.49 -5.68
CA LYS A 34 19.89 1.88 -5.37
C LYS A 34 20.16 2.16 -3.89
N GLU A 35 21.22 2.93 -3.64
CA GLU A 35 21.57 3.37 -2.28
C GLU A 35 20.55 4.37 -1.72
N GLU A 36 19.97 5.22 -2.57
CA GLU A 36 18.96 6.19 -2.16
C GLU A 36 17.54 5.65 -2.33
N ALA A 37 16.82 5.54 -1.20
CA ALA A 37 15.43 5.09 -1.20
C ALA A 37 14.49 5.99 -2.04
N ALA A 38 14.81 7.28 -2.20
CA ALA A 38 14.06 8.20 -3.05
C ALA A 38 14.22 7.91 -4.55
N ALA A 39 15.29 7.21 -4.94
CA ALA A 39 15.51 6.80 -6.32
C ALA A 39 14.81 5.48 -6.66
N ALA A 40 14.30 4.74 -5.67
CA ALA A 40 13.65 3.44 -5.86
C ALA A 40 12.36 3.57 -6.69
N VAL A 41 12.20 2.69 -7.69
CA VAL A 41 10.99 2.62 -8.52
C VAL A 41 9.91 1.88 -7.75
N SER A 42 8.74 2.50 -7.60
CA SER A 42 7.57 1.84 -7.02
C SER A 42 6.77 1.09 -8.09
N ILE A 43 6.17 -0.04 -7.70
CA ILE A 43 5.23 -0.84 -8.50
C ILE A 43 3.85 -0.15 -8.61
N ILE A 44 3.53 0.72 -7.66
CA ILE A 44 2.21 1.33 -7.46
C ILE A 44 1.75 2.20 -8.64
N PRO A 45 2.58 3.09 -9.23
CA PRO A 45 2.16 3.92 -10.36
C PRO A 45 1.64 3.11 -11.54
N THR A 46 2.24 1.93 -11.81
CA THR A 46 1.80 1.06 -12.90
C THR A 46 0.45 0.44 -12.60
N LEU A 47 0.23 -0.03 -11.37
CA LEU A 47 -1.06 -0.60 -10.95
C LEU A 47 -2.19 0.45 -10.95
N ARG A 48 -1.88 1.70 -10.56
CA ARG A 48 -2.81 2.83 -10.58
C ARG A 48 -3.31 3.21 -11.99
N LYS A 49 -2.63 2.77 -13.06
CA LYS A 49 -3.13 2.95 -14.43
C LYS A 49 -4.33 2.05 -14.75
N HIS A 50 -4.52 0.98 -13.98
CA HIS A 50 -5.55 -0.02 -14.20
C HIS A 50 -6.60 -0.07 -13.09
N TYR A 51 -6.27 0.46 -11.91
CA TYR A 51 -7.14 0.45 -10.73
C TYR A 51 -7.14 1.84 -10.07
N GLY A 52 -8.30 2.26 -9.54
CA GLY A 52 -8.38 3.43 -8.68
C GLY A 52 -7.66 3.21 -7.34
N ASP A 53 -7.21 4.28 -6.68
CA ASP A 53 -6.44 4.19 -5.42
C ASP A 53 -7.18 3.44 -4.31
N GLU A 54 -8.46 3.75 -4.11
CA GLU A 54 -9.30 3.10 -3.10
C GLU A 54 -9.45 1.59 -3.37
N ASP A 55 -9.74 1.22 -4.62
CA ASP A 55 -9.97 -0.18 -4.99
C ASP A 55 -8.68 -1.00 -4.97
N LEU A 56 -7.59 -0.43 -5.46
CA LEU A 56 -6.28 -1.06 -5.39
C LEU A 56 -5.84 -1.29 -3.95
N PHE A 57 -6.06 -0.31 -3.07
CA PHE A 57 -5.74 -0.47 -1.66
C PHE A 57 -6.62 -1.52 -0.96
N LYS A 58 -7.92 -1.61 -1.29
CA LYS A 58 -8.80 -2.69 -0.78
C LYS A 58 -8.31 -4.08 -1.19
N ILE A 59 -7.85 -4.24 -2.44
CA ILE A 59 -7.26 -5.49 -2.93
C ILE A 59 -6.03 -5.84 -2.08
N VAL A 60 -5.14 -4.89 -1.86
CA VAL A 60 -3.93 -5.08 -1.03
C VAL A 60 -4.27 -5.47 0.41
N GLN A 61 -5.21 -4.76 1.04
CA GLN A 61 -5.65 -5.09 2.40
C GLN A 61 -6.27 -6.48 2.48
N THR A 62 -7.05 -6.87 1.47
CA THR A 62 -7.64 -8.20 1.40
C THR A 62 -6.56 -9.28 1.27
N ALA A 63 -5.53 -9.05 0.44
CA ALA A 63 -4.41 -9.97 0.28
C ALA A 63 -3.64 -10.20 1.58
N LYS A 64 -3.48 -9.16 2.42
CA LYS A 64 -2.82 -9.27 3.72
C LYS A 64 -3.50 -10.23 4.70
N TRP A 65 -4.82 -10.37 4.62
CA TRP A 65 -5.59 -11.24 5.52
C TRP A 65 -5.68 -12.69 5.04
N LEU A 66 -5.06 -13.02 3.91
CA LEU A 66 -5.04 -14.37 3.37
C LEU A 66 -3.64 -14.96 3.55
N ASP A 67 -3.51 -16.05 4.31
CA ASP A 67 -2.22 -16.70 4.61
C ASP A 67 -1.34 -16.90 3.37
N LYS A 68 -1.93 -17.27 2.23
CA LYS A 68 -1.21 -17.51 0.97
C LYS A 68 -0.69 -16.25 0.28
N MET A 69 -1.22 -15.08 0.63
CA MET A 69 -0.93 -13.80 -0.02
C MET A 69 -0.42 -12.73 0.94
N GLU A 70 -0.32 -13.05 2.24
CA GLU A 70 0.10 -12.11 3.29
C GLU A 70 1.40 -11.39 2.94
N THR A 71 2.42 -12.14 2.49
CA THR A 71 3.71 -11.59 2.08
C THR A 71 3.57 -10.59 0.94
N MET A 72 2.77 -10.91 -0.08
CA MET A 72 2.56 -10.04 -1.23
C MET A 72 1.71 -8.81 -0.85
N GLY A 73 0.67 -8.99 -0.03
CA GLY A 73 -0.15 -7.91 0.49
C GLY A 73 0.68 -6.93 1.31
N THR A 74 1.52 -7.42 2.22
CA THR A 74 2.40 -6.58 3.05
C THR A 74 3.39 -5.81 2.18
N LYS A 75 4.02 -6.48 1.22
CA LYS A 75 4.94 -5.83 0.28
C LYS A 75 4.27 -4.71 -0.52
N LEU A 76 3.03 -4.90 -0.98
CA LEU A 76 2.30 -3.88 -1.72
C LEU A 76 1.84 -2.72 -0.84
N GLU A 77 1.48 -2.98 0.41
CA GLU A 77 1.17 -1.93 1.39
C GLU A 77 2.41 -1.06 1.66
N ASP A 78 3.58 -1.68 1.87
CA ASP A 78 4.84 -0.95 2.04
C ASP A 78 5.16 -0.10 0.80
N ALA A 79 4.95 -0.66 -0.41
CA ALA A 79 5.15 0.06 -1.66
C ALA A 79 4.20 1.28 -1.81
N PHE A 80 2.96 1.19 -1.29
CA PHE A 80 2.03 2.31 -1.22
C PHE A 80 2.52 3.41 -0.28
N VAL A 81 2.95 3.03 0.92
CA VAL A 81 3.48 3.98 1.91
C VAL A 81 4.70 4.72 1.35
N GLN A 82 5.66 4.00 0.77
CA GLN A 82 6.83 4.61 0.15
C GLN A 82 6.45 5.52 -1.02
N PHE A 83 5.52 5.09 -1.87
CA PHE A 83 5.04 5.90 -2.98
C PHE A 83 4.43 7.23 -2.51
N TRP A 84 3.61 7.22 -1.46
CA TRP A 84 3.03 8.43 -0.88
C TRP A 84 4.09 9.34 -0.23
N ILE A 85 5.07 8.76 0.48
CA ILE A 85 6.17 9.52 1.08
C ILE A 85 7.00 10.23 0.00
N GLN A 86 7.40 9.50 -1.05
CA GLN A 86 8.16 10.05 -2.18
C GLN A 86 7.36 11.13 -2.93
N GLY A 87 6.05 10.91 -3.09
CA GLY A 87 5.11 11.87 -3.67
C GLY A 87 4.79 13.08 -2.78
N LYS A 88 5.34 13.14 -1.55
CA LYS A 88 5.06 14.18 -0.54
C LYS A 88 3.56 14.34 -0.25
N GLU A 89 2.84 13.22 -0.26
CA GLU A 89 1.42 13.18 0.03
C GLU A 89 1.16 13.50 1.51
N THR A 90 0.21 14.39 1.77
CA THR A 90 -0.22 14.69 3.14
C THR A 90 -1.10 13.56 3.68
N PRO A 91 -1.12 13.33 5.01
CA PRO A 91 -2.02 12.35 5.61
C PRO A 91 -3.50 12.59 5.24
N GLU A 92 -3.91 13.84 5.10
CA GLU A 92 -5.25 14.24 4.67
C GLU A 92 -5.54 13.79 3.23
N ASN A 93 -4.59 14.00 2.30
CA ASN A 93 -4.73 13.58 0.91
C ASN A 93 -4.77 12.04 0.81
N VAL A 94 -3.94 11.34 1.59
CA VAL A 94 -3.97 9.86 1.66
C VAL A 94 -5.34 9.40 2.16
N LEU A 95 -5.88 10.02 3.22
CA LEU A 95 -7.19 9.69 3.76
C LEU A 95 -8.32 9.90 2.73
N VAL A 96 -8.23 10.93 1.89
CA VAL A 96 -9.17 11.14 0.77
C VAL A 96 -9.00 10.07 -0.31
N LYS A 97 -7.77 9.74 -0.72
CA LYS A 97 -7.47 8.71 -1.73
C LYS A 97 -7.94 7.31 -1.32
N LEU A 98 -7.92 7.04 -0.02
CA LEU A 98 -8.47 5.82 0.57
C LEU A 98 -10.01 5.82 0.67
N GLY A 99 -10.68 6.87 0.19
CA GLY A 99 -12.15 6.99 0.26
C GLY A 99 -12.69 7.24 1.66
N LEU A 100 -11.80 7.58 2.61
CA LEU A 100 -12.12 7.70 4.05
C LEU A 100 -12.49 9.13 4.45
N GLY A 101 -12.13 10.14 3.65
CA GLY A 101 -12.49 11.55 3.90
C GLY A 101 -14.00 11.84 3.92
N LYS A 102 -14.84 10.93 3.41
CA LYS A 102 -16.31 11.07 3.39
C LYS A 102 -17.04 10.33 4.52
N ARG A 103 -16.33 9.59 5.40
CA ARG A 103 -16.93 8.65 6.38
C ARG A 103 -16.47 8.91 7.83
N THR A 104 -16.52 10.16 8.28
CA THR A 104 -16.00 10.59 9.59
C THR A 104 -16.62 9.90 10.81
N LYS A 105 -17.83 9.31 10.70
CA LYS A 105 -18.47 8.60 11.83
C LYS A 105 -17.99 7.15 12.03
N THR A 106 -17.53 6.45 10.99
CA THR A 106 -17.06 5.05 11.07
C THR A 106 -15.53 4.92 11.13
N LEU A 107 -14.80 6.03 11.02
CA LEU A 107 -13.34 6.06 10.96
C LEU A 107 -12.68 5.67 12.28
N LEU A 108 -13.32 5.98 13.42
CA LEU A 108 -12.81 5.72 14.77
C LEU A 108 -12.75 4.21 15.12
N GLU A 109 -13.39 3.35 14.33
CA GLU A 109 -13.43 1.90 14.56
C GLU A 109 -12.51 1.12 13.60
N ASN A 110 -11.82 1.81 12.68
CA ASN A 110 -11.12 1.17 11.58
C ASN A 110 -9.65 0.81 11.93
N PRO A 111 -9.19 -0.44 11.74
CA PRO A 111 -7.79 -0.84 11.93
C PRO A 111 -6.77 -0.04 11.09
N LEU A 112 -7.24 0.73 10.10
CA LEU A 112 -6.44 1.69 9.32
C LEU A 112 -5.93 2.89 10.15
N LEU A 113 -6.46 3.13 11.36
CA LEU A 113 -5.90 4.15 12.27
C LEU A 113 -4.42 3.87 12.56
N ASN A 114 -4.06 2.60 12.69
CA ASN A 114 -2.68 2.17 12.96
C ASN A 114 -1.71 2.55 11.83
N ILE A 115 -2.18 2.58 10.59
CA ILE A 115 -1.41 3.04 9.42
C ILE A 115 -1.22 4.55 9.48
N LEU A 116 -2.26 5.28 9.91
CA LEU A 116 -2.22 6.73 10.07
C LEU A 116 -1.25 7.13 11.18
N THR A 117 -1.29 6.44 12.32
CA THR A 117 -0.34 6.60 13.44
C THR A 117 1.09 6.32 12.99
N LYS A 118 1.33 5.19 12.32
CA LYS A 118 2.64 4.88 11.71
C LYS A 118 3.12 5.96 10.74
N SER A 119 2.22 6.46 9.89
CA SER A 119 2.57 7.49 8.90
C SER A 119 2.93 8.82 9.57
N THR A 120 2.23 9.21 10.64
CA THR A 120 2.56 10.42 11.42
C THR A 120 3.89 10.31 12.16
N GLU A 121 4.23 9.12 12.67
CA GLU A 121 5.53 8.85 13.30
C GLU A 121 6.68 8.92 12.28
N VAL A 122 6.53 8.28 11.13
CA VAL A 122 7.54 8.31 10.07
C VAL A 122 7.76 9.74 9.55
N TYR A 123 6.67 10.48 9.32
CA TYR A 123 6.73 11.86 8.84
C TYR A 123 7.43 12.80 9.84
N SER A 124 7.09 12.69 11.12
CA SER A 124 7.70 13.51 12.18
C SER A 124 9.20 13.21 12.35
N ILE A 125 9.61 11.95 12.20
CA ILE A 125 11.02 11.53 12.23
C ILE A 125 11.79 12.08 11.02
N GLN A 126 11.23 11.99 9.81
CA GLN A 126 11.91 12.47 8.59
C GLN A 126 12.14 13.98 8.60
N TYR A 127 11.20 14.77 9.13
CA TYR A 127 11.33 16.23 9.18
C TYR A 127 12.20 16.74 10.35
N LYS A 128 12.40 15.95 11.41
CA LYS A 128 13.33 16.29 12.51
C LYS A 128 14.80 16.14 12.11
N LYS A 129 15.12 15.18 11.24
CA LYS A 129 16.48 14.87 10.78
C LYS A 129 17.09 15.88 9.80
N ARG A 130 16.31 16.77 9.18
CA ARG A 130 16.82 17.79 8.22
C ARG A 130 17.14 19.15 8.85
N ARG A 131 16.96 19.32 10.16
CA ARG A 131 17.22 20.58 10.90
C ARG A 131 18.40 20.50 11.88
N GLN A 132 19.16 19.41 11.86
CA GLN A 132 20.46 19.29 12.55
C GLN A 132 21.54 19.08 11.51
#